data_AF-A0A7C6QT21-F1
#
_entry.id   AF-A0A7C6QT21-F1
#
_cell.length_a   1.000
_cell.length_b   1.000
_cell.length_c   1.000
_cell.angle_alpha   90.00
_cell.angle_beta   90.00
_cell.angle_gamma   90.00
#
_symmetry.space_group_name_H-M   'P 1'
#
loop_
_entity.id
_entity.type
_entity.pdbx_description
1 polymer ?
#
loop_
_entity_poly.entity_id
_entity_poly.type
_entity_poly.pdbx_seq_one_letter_code
_entity_poly.pdbx_strand_id
1 'polypeptide(L)'
;MEAIVKLKPLTPIWTGDAGRKCRMIRETGIIGSLRWWYEALIRGLGGEACDPTKSKCNGQSRCGVCELFGCTGWARRFKLDVREVKKDFAPFFIVKPNSSKRASFLGYYDKSGQSWEKNGGLLGEYELRITAKDEAILNTIKFLLKLSCDWGIGSGTQRGFGISLIDNDLQLQKPDIRIEQLNNPSSNLPRMDQFFFYKIPIVNIEALDLIIKEICEELYITKKSPLSSFDFARYNYLPTAPWVRRAIRELFRDNDVLRHYLMGFISDGNTKPIHLSCWRHLIEKKDKEKNKTYYVCPKCRKKRVHDENMLKKTGSKIFVSHIYNKNAFKGNVEPEWEMKVWGWIPDLPSGIGETRQDVEEKLQENLKKEEFWLRCFGIEENPVDINGIKEVWDVDVEKLLTNGGEVL
;
A
#
# COMPACT_ATOMS: atom_id res chain seq x y z
N MET A 1 21.18 18.01 -13.96
CA MET A 1 19.81 18.58 -13.97
C MET A 1 19.24 18.59 -12.56
N GLU A 2 18.41 19.57 -12.20
CA GLU A 2 17.80 19.68 -10.87
C GLU A 2 16.29 19.99 -10.99
N ALA A 3 15.50 19.50 -10.03
CA ALA A 3 14.12 19.92 -9.81
C ALA A 3 13.81 20.00 -8.31
N ILE A 4 12.89 20.91 -7.96
CA ILE A 4 12.34 21.05 -6.62
C ILE A 4 10.87 20.69 -6.66
N VAL A 5 10.43 19.81 -5.76
CA VAL A 5 9.03 19.39 -5.63
C VAL A 5 8.55 19.68 -4.22
N LYS A 6 7.46 20.46 -4.11
CA LYS A 6 6.80 20.76 -2.84
C LYS A 6 5.76 19.68 -2.56
N LEU A 7 5.88 19.03 -1.41
CA LEU A 7 5.06 17.88 -1.05
C LEU A 7 4.31 18.16 0.25
N LYS A 8 2.99 17.90 0.23
CA LYS A 8 2.09 18.06 1.36
C LYS A 8 1.27 16.77 1.57
N PRO A 9 1.50 16.00 2.65
CA PRO A 9 0.77 14.77 2.89
C PRO A 9 -0.73 15.03 3.12
N LEU A 10 -1.59 14.32 2.37
CA LEU A 10 -3.04 14.27 2.61
C LEU A 10 -3.39 13.21 3.64
N THR A 11 -2.60 12.13 3.68
CA THR A 11 -2.59 11.11 4.73
C THR A 11 -1.16 10.99 5.28
N PRO A 12 -0.96 10.45 6.49
CA PRO A 12 0.38 10.43 7.09
C PRO A 12 1.39 9.65 6.23
N ILE A 13 2.62 10.15 6.11
CA ILE A 13 3.73 9.42 5.51
C ILE A 13 4.46 8.63 6.60
N TRP A 14 4.81 7.37 6.31
CA TRP A 14 5.68 6.59 7.18
C TRP A 14 7.00 6.21 6.52
N THR A 15 8.09 6.76 7.05
CA THR A 15 9.47 6.35 6.72
C THR A 15 10.22 6.02 8.00
N GLY A 16 10.20 4.75 8.39
CA GLY A 16 10.84 4.28 9.62
C GLY A 16 12.36 4.32 9.57
N ASP A 17 13.00 4.71 10.66
CA ASP A 17 14.43 4.53 10.87
C ASP A 17 14.78 3.07 11.25
N ALA A 18 16.05 2.79 11.52
CA ALA A 18 16.50 1.46 11.96
C ALA A 18 15.82 0.98 13.26
N GLY A 19 15.36 1.90 14.10
CA GLY A 19 14.57 1.63 15.30
C GLY A 19 13.06 1.54 15.05
N ARG A 20 12.62 1.56 13.78
CA ARG A 20 11.21 1.59 13.34
C ARG A 20 10.45 2.83 13.81
N LYS A 21 11.13 3.94 14.10
CA LYS A 21 10.51 5.22 14.47
C LYS A 21 10.39 6.13 13.26
N CYS A 22 9.29 6.89 13.17
CA CYS A 22 9.04 7.84 12.08
C CYS A 22 9.17 9.27 12.61
N ARG A 23 10.39 9.83 12.60
CA ARG A 23 10.68 11.18 13.15
C ARG A 23 10.94 12.25 12.10
N MET A 24 11.29 11.83 10.89
CA MET A 24 11.55 12.69 9.73
C MET A 24 11.36 11.85 8.47
N ILE A 25 11.07 12.50 7.35
CA ILE A 25 11.02 11.80 6.06
C ILE A 25 12.44 11.33 5.74
N ARG A 26 12.60 10.04 5.50
CA ARG A 26 13.87 9.44 5.07
C ARG A 26 13.87 9.30 3.55
N GLU A 27 14.91 9.81 2.91
CA GLU A 27 15.14 9.72 1.47
C GLU A 27 15.05 8.27 0.99
N THR A 28 15.60 7.34 1.76
CA THR A 28 15.59 5.90 1.46
C THR A 28 14.17 5.33 1.42
N GLY A 29 13.26 5.82 2.27
CA GLY A 29 11.86 5.42 2.27
C GLY A 29 11.13 5.88 1.01
N ILE A 30 11.38 7.12 0.59
CA ILE A 30 10.83 7.68 -0.65
C ILE A 30 11.39 6.96 -1.88
N ILE A 31 12.72 6.81 -1.95
CA ILE A 31 13.41 6.09 -3.03
C ILE A 31 12.90 4.65 -3.15
N GLY A 32 12.59 3.99 -2.04
CA GLY A 32 11.99 2.66 -2.02
C GLY A 32 10.64 2.61 -2.75
N SER A 33 9.76 3.58 -2.53
CA SER A 33 8.47 3.68 -3.24
C SER A 33 8.67 3.98 -4.72
N LEU A 34 9.56 4.92 -5.07
CA LEU A 34 9.89 5.23 -6.47
C LEU A 34 10.39 3.98 -7.20
N ARG A 35 11.29 3.22 -6.56
CA ARG A 35 11.83 1.97 -7.11
C ARG A 35 10.71 0.94 -7.31
N TRP A 36 9.83 0.75 -6.33
CA TRP A 36 8.75 -0.22 -6.40
C TRP A 36 7.79 0.06 -7.56
N TRP A 37 7.42 1.32 -7.78
CA TRP A 37 6.62 1.73 -8.92
C TRP A 37 7.36 1.55 -10.25
N TYR A 38 8.66 1.86 -10.31
CA TYR A 38 9.47 1.65 -11.51
C TYR A 38 9.60 0.17 -11.87
N GLU A 39 9.78 -0.69 -10.87
CA GLU A 39 9.78 -2.13 -11.02
C GLU A 39 8.43 -2.63 -11.58
N ALA A 40 7.31 -2.11 -11.10
CA ALA A 40 5.98 -2.46 -11.61
C ALA A 40 5.78 -2.02 -13.08
N LEU A 41 6.24 -0.81 -13.42
CA LEU A 41 6.18 -0.27 -14.80
C LEU A 41 7.02 -1.12 -15.76
N ILE A 42 8.29 -1.39 -15.42
CA ILE A 42 9.17 -2.21 -16.26
C ILE A 42 8.56 -3.59 -16.52
N ARG A 43 8.03 -4.26 -15.48
CA ARG A 43 7.40 -5.57 -15.67
C ARG A 43 6.10 -5.51 -16.48
N GLY A 44 5.32 -4.43 -16.32
CA GLY A 44 4.11 -4.20 -17.11
C GLY A 44 4.39 -3.93 -18.60
N LEU A 45 5.56 -3.37 -18.92
CA LEU A 45 6.06 -3.21 -20.30
C LEU A 45 6.72 -4.49 -20.85
N GLY A 46 6.68 -5.60 -20.10
CA GLY A 46 7.31 -6.87 -20.51
C GLY A 46 8.83 -6.95 -20.26
N GLY A 47 9.42 -5.99 -19.54
CA GLY A 47 10.83 -5.97 -19.20
C GLY A 47 11.17 -6.69 -17.88
N GLU A 48 12.45 -7.05 -17.70
CA GLU A 48 12.92 -7.70 -16.47
C GLU A 48 13.28 -6.70 -15.36
N ALA A 49 12.80 -6.96 -14.14
CA ALA A 49 13.18 -6.24 -12.94
C ALA A 49 13.47 -7.21 -11.79
N CYS A 50 14.71 -7.21 -11.30
CA CYS A 50 15.15 -8.13 -10.24
C CYS A 50 14.36 -7.93 -8.94
N ASP A 51 14.15 -9.02 -8.18
CA ASP A 51 13.67 -8.94 -6.80
C ASP A 51 14.82 -8.43 -5.89
N PRO A 52 14.69 -7.26 -5.25
CA PRO A 52 15.76 -6.70 -4.43
C PRO A 52 16.13 -7.57 -3.21
N THR A 53 15.27 -8.53 -2.82
CA THR A 53 15.55 -9.46 -1.70
C THR A 53 16.34 -10.70 -2.13
N LYS A 54 16.41 -10.96 -3.44
CA LYS A 54 17.08 -12.15 -4.03
C LYS A 54 17.90 -11.81 -5.27
N SER A 55 18.29 -10.54 -5.42
CA SER A 55 18.92 -10.04 -6.64
C SER A 55 20.33 -10.59 -6.81
N LYS A 56 20.67 -10.94 -8.05
CA LYS A 56 22.05 -11.22 -8.50
C LYS A 56 22.70 -9.99 -9.17
N CYS A 57 21.98 -8.87 -9.28
CA CYS A 57 22.50 -7.67 -9.95
C CYS A 57 23.72 -7.09 -9.24
N ASN A 58 24.71 -6.68 -10.01
CA ASN A 58 25.97 -6.13 -9.53
C ASN A 58 26.58 -5.12 -10.51
N GLY A 59 27.80 -4.63 -10.23
CA GLY A 59 28.55 -3.71 -11.09
C GLY A 59 28.83 -4.17 -12.52
N GLN A 60 28.56 -5.42 -12.89
CA GLN A 60 28.80 -5.97 -14.24
C GLN A 60 27.50 -6.44 -14.93
N SER A 61 26.52 -6.92 -14.17
CA SER A 61 25.22 -7.40 -14.68
C SER A 61 24.08 -6.72 -13.92
N ARG A 62 23.24 -5.93 -14.62
CA ARG A 62 22.14 -5.16 -14.01
C ARG A 62 20.91 -5.22 -14.89
N CYS A 63 19.73 -5.24 -14.28
CA CYS A 63 18.48 -4.91 -14.96
C CYS A 63 18.27 -3.39 -15.02
N GLY A 64 17.36 -2.91 -15.89
CA GLY A 64 17.07 -1.49 -16.06
C GLY A 64 16.72 -0.73 -14.77
N VAL A 65 16.07 -1.40 -13.81
CA VAL A 65 15.81 -0.81 -12.48
C VAL A 65 17.11 -0.50 -11.73
N CYS A 66 18.04 -1.45 -11.69
CA CYS A 66 19.32 -1.29 -11.01
C CYS A 66 20.25 -0.29 -11.70
N GLU A 67 20.07 -0.06 -13.00
CA GLU A 67 20.80 0.98 -13.71
C GLU A 67 20.47 2.38 -13.19
N LEU A 68 19.18 2.64 -12.90
CA LEU A 68 18.68 3.91 -12.37
C LEU A 68 18.87 4.03 -10.85
N PHE A 69 18.40 3.01 -10.11
CA PHE A 69 18.31 3.02 -8.65
C PHE A 69 19.56 2.52 -7.92
N GLY A 70 20.53 1.96 -8.64
CA GLY A 70 21.74 1.39 -8.06
C GLY A 70 21.58 -0.06 -7.60
N CYS A 71 22.73 -0.70 -7.42
CA CYS A 71 22.89 -2.03 -6.82
C CYS A 71 24.32 -2.17 -6.26
N THR A 72 24.70 -3.34 -5.74
CA THR A 72 26.06 -3.57 -5.24
C THR A 72 27.11 -3.30 -6.33
N GLY A 73 28.03 -2.36 -6.07
CA GLY A 73 29.05 -1.95 -7.04
C GLY A 73 28.54 -0.99 -8.13
N TRP A 74 27.32 -0.44 -8.01
CA TRP A 74 26.77 0.54 -8.95
C TRP A 74 25.95 1.62 -8.23
N ALA A 75 26.42 2.86 -8.29
CA ALA A 75 25.70 3.99 -7.69
C ALA A 75 24.45 4.36 -8.49
N ARG A 76 23.40 4.77 -7.76
CA ARG A 76 22.20 5.39 -8.33
C ARG A 76 22.53 6.61 -9.20
N ARG A 77 21.68 6.88 -10.20
CA ARG A 77 21.90 7.96 -11.19
C ARG A 77 21.22 9.30 -10.86
N PHE A 78 20.64 9.38 -9.66
CA PHE A 78 20.03 10.58 -9.12
C PHE A 78 20.29 10.69 -7.61
N LYS A 79 20.29 11.93 -7.12
CA LYS A 79 20.22 12.29 -5.71
C LYS A 79 18.81 12.77 -5.39
N LEU A 80 18.34 12.45 -4.19
CA LEU A 80 17.11 12.98 -3.61
C LEU A 80 17.51 13.47 -2.22
N ASP A 81 17.24 14.72 -1.93
CA ASP A 81 17.40 15.34 -0.62
C ASP A 81 16.03 15.83 -0.15
N VAL A 82 15.67 15.59 1.11
CA VAL A 82 14.39 16.04 1.68
C VAL A 82 14.65 17.15 2.69
N ARG A 83 14.02 18.30 2.47
CA ARG A 83 14.00 19.42 3.40
C ARG A 83 12.62 19.54 4.05
N GLU A 84 12.61 19.67 5.37
CA GLU A 84 11.41 19.97 6.14
C GLU A 84 11.14 21.47 6.09
N VAL A 85 9.94 21.86 5.66
CA VAL A 85 9.48 23.26 5.64
C VAL A 85 8.60 23.52 6.85
N LYS A 86 7.62 22.65 7.08
CA LYS A 86 6.75 22.64 8.26
C LYS A 86 6.60 21.20 8.74
N LYS A 87 6.94 20.94 9.99
CA LYS A 87 6.79 19.62 10.57
C LYS A 87 5.46 19.50 11.30
N ASP A 88 4.76 18.42 11.04
CA ASP A 88 3.65 18.00 11.87
C ASP A 88 3.59 16.47 11.96
N PHE A 89 2.80 15.96 12.89
CA PHE A 89 2.67 14.53 13.12
C PHE A 89 1.22 14.11 13.16
N ALA A 90 1.00 12.89 12.67
CA ALA A 90 -0.21 12.18 12.98
C ALA A 90 -0.13 11.52 14.36
N PRO A 91 -1.25 11.40 15.07
CA PRO A 91 -1.35 10.63 16.30
C PRO A 91 -1.27 9.12 16.03
N PHE A 92 -0.62 8.41 16.94
CA PHE A 92 -0.67 6.97 17.03
C PHE A 92 -1.98 6.55 17.68
N PHE A 93 -2.66 5.62 17.02
CA PHE A 93 -3.86 5.01 17.53
C PHE A 93 -3.82 3.49 17.46
N ILE A 94 -4.46 2.88 18.45
CA ILE A 94 -4.98 1.52 18.34
C ILE A 94 -6.45 1.66 18.05
N VAL A 95 -6.89 1.13 16.90
CA VAL A 95 -8.30 1.11 16.52
C VAL A 95 -8.79 -0.32 16.44
N LYS A 96 -10.02 -0.57 16.85
CA LYS A 96 -10.63 -1.90 16.75
C LYS A 96 -11.95 -1.79 15.99
N PRO A 97 -11.93 -1.94 14.66
CA PRO A 97 -13.16 -1.88 13.87
C PRO A 97 -14.26 -2.78 14.44
N ASN A 98 -15.52 -2.33 14.35
CA ASN A 98 -16.70 -3.09 14.75
C ASN A 98 -16.61 -4.59 14.39
N SER A 99 -16.97 -5.44 15.36
CA SER A 99 -16.89 -6.91 15.24
C SER A 99 -15.48 -7.51 14.99
N SER A 100 -14.41 -6.72 15.00
CA SER A 100 -13.05 -7.23 14.83
C SER A 100 -12.54 -7.94 16.09
N LYS A 101 -11.98 -9.13 15.90
CA LYS A 101 -11.27 -9.87 16.97
C LYS A 101 -9.88 -9.29 17.28
N ARG A 102 -9.31 -8.48 16.39
CA ARG A 102 -7.94 -7.94 16.53
C ARG A 102 -7.94 -6.42 16.30
N ALA A 103 -7.23 -5.72 17.17
CA ALA A 103 -6.97 -4.30 17.00
C ALA A 103 -5.90 -4.05 15.92
N SER A 104 -6.03 -2.92 15.24
CA SER A 104 -5.08 -2.40 14.27
C SER A 104 -4.30 -1.24 14.86
N PHE A 105 -3.01 -1.19 14.55
CA PHE A 105 -2.09 -0.16 15.03
C PHE A 105 -1.79 0.79 13.87
N LEU A 106 -2.11 2.07 14.06
CA LEU A 106 -1.84 3.17 13.14
C LEU A 106 -0.67 3.98 13.69
N GLY A 107 0.54 3.63 13.26
CA GLY A 107 1.79 4.19 13.76
C GLY A 107 2.61 3.23 14.62
N TYR A 108 3.58 3.77 15.36
CA TYR A 108 4.47 3.02 16.24
C TYR A 108 3.87 2.89 17.65
N TYR A 109 3.72 1.64 18.11
CA TYR A 109 3.16 1.36 19.42
C TYR A 109 4.09 1.79 20.56
N ASP A 110 3.60 2.73 21.36
CA ASP A 110 4.20 3.14 22.62
C ASP A 110 3.40 2.56 23.79
N LYS A 111 4.05 1.71 24.61
CA LYS A 111 3.39 1.10 25.77
C LYS A 111 2.97 2.11 26.84
N SER A 112 3.68 3.24 26.94
CA SER A 112 3.40 4.29 27.92
C SER A 112 2.21 5.16 27.52
N GLY A 113 1.91 5.21 26.21
CA GLY A 113 0.92 6.12 25.65
C GLY A 113 1.33 7.59 25.71
N GLN A 114 2.52 7.95 26.19
CA GLN A 114 2.89 9.36 26.39
C GLN A 114 3.24 10.08 25.10
N SER A 115 3.74 9.37 24.09
CA SER A 115 4.13 9.96 22.80
C SER A 115 3.13 9.71 21.68
N TRP A 116 1.87 9.38 22.02
CA TRP A 116 0.87 8.98 21.03
C TRP A 116 0.68 10.06 19.95
N GLU A 117 0.57 11.33 20.31
CA GLU A 117 0.35 12.45 19.37
C GLU A 117 1.38 12.56 18.23
N LYS A 118 2.59 12.01 18.41
CA LYS A 118 3.70 12.14 17.45
C LYS A 118 4.16 10.82 16.82
N ASN A 119 3.48 9.72 17.14
CA ASN A 119 3.89 8.37 16.75
C ASN A 119 3.06 7.78 15.60
N GLY A 120 2.13 8.53 15.03
CA GLY A 120 1.21 8.09 13.97
C GLY A 120 1.71 8.22 12.55
N GLY A 121 2.78 8.98 12.32
CA GLY A 121 3.32 9.27 10.99
C GLY A 121 3.60 10.76 10.81
N LEU A 122 4.08 11.14 9.63
CA LEU A 122 4.51 12.51 9.32
C LEU A 122 3.46 13.22 8.47
N LEU A 123 3.14 14.44 8.90
CA LEU A 123 2.32 15.43 8.20
C LEU A 123 3.16 16.71 8.00
N GLY A 124 2.56 17.76 7.45
CA GLY A 124 3.20 19.06 7.25
C GLY A 124 3.59 19.33 5.81
N GLU A 125 4.71 20.01 5.61
CA GLU A 125 5.16 20.51 4.31
C GLU A 125 6.64 20.22 4.11
N TYR A 126 6.98 19.66 2.95
CA TYR A 126 8.32 19.20 2.62
C TYR A 126 8.73 19.66 1.24
N GLU A 127 10.02 19.82 1.05
CA GLU A 127 10.64 20.16 -0.24
C GLU A 127 11.60 19.02 -0.62
N LEU A 128 11.38 18.43 -1.78
CA LEU A 128 12.18 17.35 -2.34
C LEU A 128 13.06 17.93 -3.44
N ARG A 129 14.37 17.98 -3.21
CA ARG A 129 15.36 18.35 -4.22
C ARG A 129 15.84 17.09 -4.92
N ILE A 130 15.62 17.03 -6.24
CA ILE A 130 16.06 15.94 -7.10
C ILE A 130 17.19 16.44 -7.97
N THR A 131 18.36 15.80 -7.91
CA THR A 131 19.48 16.06 -8.82
C THR A 131 19.73 14.81 -9.67
N ALA A 132 19.71 14.94 -10.99
CA ALA A 132 19.89 13.83 -11.91
C ALA A 132 21.02 14.09 -12.91
N LYS A 133 21.61 13.00 -13.42
CA LYS A 133 22.68 13.06 -14.42
C LYS A 133 22.25 13.77 -15.70
N ASP A 134 21.04 13.49 -16.18
CA ASP A 134 20.47 14.04 -17.40
C ASP A 134 18.96 14.29 -17.23
N GLU A 135 18.33 14.86 -18.25
CA GLU A 135 16.92 15.25 -18.24
C GLU A 135 15.98 14.04 -18.29
N ALA A 136 16.32 12.99 -19.04
CA ALA A 136 15.52 11.77 -19.13
C ALA A 136 15.36 11.09 -17.77
N ILE A 137 16.45 11.00 -17.00
CA ILE A 137 16.43 10.48 -15.63
C ILE A 137 15.61 11.41 -14.73
N LEU A 138 15.80 12.73 -14.84
CA LEU A 138 15.05 13.69 -14.02
C LEU A 138 13.53 13.53 -14.23
N ASN A 139 13.09 13.44 -15.48
CA ASN A 139 11.69 13.29 -15.84
C ASN A 139 11.12 11.94 -15.38
N THR A 140 11.92 10.87 -15.45
CA THR A 140 11.55 9.56 -14.89
C THR A 140 11.32 9.65 -13.38
N ILE A 141 12.19 10.33 -12.63
CA ILE A 141 12.01 10.48 -11.18
C ILE A 141 10.80 11.35 -10.84
N LYS A 142 10.55 12.44 -11.57
CA LYS A 142 9.33 13.27 -11.40
C LYS A 142 8.06 12.45 -11.62
N PHE A 143 8.02 11.65 -12.69
CA PHE A 143 6.90 10.77 -13.00
C PHE A 143 6.63 9.76 -11.88
N LEU A 144 7.68 9.05 -11.43
CA LEU A 144 7.57 8.08 -10.34
C LEU A 144 7.14 8.73 -9.03
N LEU A 145 7.58 9.97 -8.78
CA LEU A 145 7.18 10.72 -7.60
C LEU A 145 5.70 11.10 -7.66
N LYS A 146 5.19 11.56 -8.81
CA LYS A 146 3.76 11.82 -9.01
C LYS A 146 2.93 10.57 -8.73
N LEU A 147 3.29 9.45 -9.36
CA LEU A 147 2.58 8.18 -9.20
C LEU A 147 2.62 7.70 -7.73
N SER A 148 3.77 7.84 -7.06
CA SER A 148 3.90 7.51 -5.64
C SER A 148 3.06 8.42 -4.74
N CYS A 149 3.00 9.73 -5.01
CA CYS A 149 2.18 10.65 -4.21
C CYS A 149 0.69 10.35 -4.36
N ASP A 150 0.25 9.99 -5.57
CA ASP A 150 -1.15 9.69 -5.84
C ASP A 150 -1.60 8.37 -5.24
N TRP A 151 -0.74 7.35 -5.22
CA TRP A 151 -1.10 5.96 -4.92
C TRP A 151 -0.21 5.28 -3.87
N GLY A 152 0.47 6.06 -3.04
CA GLY A 152 1.20 5.59 -1.87
C GLY A 152 2.70 5.79 -1.94
N ILE A 153 3.18 6.68 -1.08
CA ILE A 153 4.60 6.98 -0.85
C ILE A 153 5.03 6.60 0.57
N GLY A 154 6.26 6.13 0.72
CA GLY A 154 6.75 5.56 1.96
C GLY A 154 6.20 4.15 2.20
N SER A 155 6.12 3.77 3.47
CA SER A 155 5.68 2.45 3.91
C SER A 155 4.33 2.52 4.63
N GLY A 156 3.71 1.36 4.86
CA GLY A 156 2.39 1.32 5.50
C GLY A 156 1.24 1.72 4.58
N THR A 157 1.46 1.79 3.26
CA THR A 157 0.44 2.12 2.25
C THR A 157 -0.78 1.20 2.35
N GLN A 158 -0.59 -0.07 2.70
CA GLN A 158 -1.67 -1.03 2.93
C GLN A 158 -2.53 -0.73 4.17
N ARG A 159 -2.12 0.26 4.98
CA ARG A 159 -2.79 0.71 6.22
C ARG A 159 -3.29 2.14 6.13
N GLY A 160 -3.34 2.75 4.94
CA GLY A 160 -3.90 4.09 4.76
C GLY A 160 -2.90 5.21 4.52
N PHE A 161 -1.60 4.92 4.54
CA PHE A 161 -0.53 5.93 4.54
C PHE A 161 -0.10 6.33 3.13
N GLY A 162 0.45 7.54 3.01
CA GLY A 162 1.29 7.92 1.88
C GLY A 162 0.58 8.57 0.69
N ILE A 163 -0.70 8.92 0.79
CA ILE A 163 -1.33 9.83 -0.18
C ILE A 163 -0.86 11.25 0.08
N SER A 164 -0.33 11.92 -0.94
CA SER A 164 0.27 13.25 -0.85
C SER A 164 -0.07 14.12 -2.05
N LEU A 165 -0.18 15.42 -1.80
CA LEU A 165 -0.29 16.46 -2.83
C LEU A 165 1.10 16.95 -3.22
N ILE A 166 1.32 17.12 -4.53
CA ILE A 166 2.43 17.91 -5.06
C ILE A 166 1.91 19.34 -5.26
N ASP A 167 2.43 20.28 -4.47
CA ASP A 167 1.95 21.66 -4.34
C ASP A 167 2.80 22.66 -5.14
N ASN A 168 3.19 22.23 -6.34
CA ASN A 168 3.76 23.08 -7.37
C ASN A 168 3.50 22.44 -8.73
N ASP A 169 3.50 23.26 -9.78
CA ASP A 169 3.39 22.74 -11.14
C ASP A 169 4.60 21.87 -11.47
N LEU A 170 4.34 20.57 -11.62
CA LEU A 170 5.35 19.58 -11.96
C LEU A 170 5.20 19.24 -13.43
N GLN A 171 6.08 19.80 -14.26
CA GLN A 171 6.14 19.50 -15.67
C GLN A 171 6.53 18.03 -15.88
N LEU A 172 5.53 17.22 -16.26
CA LEU A 172 5.65 15.78 -16.46
C LEU A 172 5.79 15.49 -17.96
N GLN A 173 6.75 14.64 -18.28
CA GLN A 173 6.99 14.15 -19.64
C GLN A 173 6.99 12.63 -19.61
N LYS A 174 6.72 12.00 -20.76
CA LYS A 174 6.81 10.54 -20.90
C LYS A 174 8.22 10.08 -20.46
N PRO A 175 8.34 9.17 -19.49
CA PRO A 175 9.65 8.67 -19.07
C PRO A 175 10.27 7.79 -20.16
N ASP A 176 11.59 7.91 -20.34
CA ASP A 176 12.36 7.02 -21.22
C ASP A 176 12.69 5.73 -20.44
N ILE A 177 11.82 4.72 -20.58
CA ILE A 177 11.98 3.42 -19.92
C ILE A 177 12.58 2.44 -20.91
N ARG A 178 13.85 2.05 -20.66
CA ARG A 178 14.50 0.98 -21.41
C ARG A 178 14.12 -0.37 -20.82
N ILE A 179 13.62 -1.26 -21.66
CA ILE A 179 13.27 -2.63 -21.28
C ILE A 179 14.20 -3.63 -21.95
N GLU A 180 14.72 -4.56 -21.16
CA GLU A 180 15.30 -5.80 -21.65
C GLU A 180 14.21 -6.86 -21.58
N GLN A 181 13.87 -7.47 -22.72
CA GLN A 181 12.73 -8.38 -22.83
C GLN A 181 12.89 -9.61 -21.93
N LEU A 182 11.80 -9.99 -21.27
CA LEU A 182 11.70 -11.24 -20.53
C LEU A 182 11.47 -12.43 -21.48
N ASN A 183 12.36 -13.43 -21.40
CA ASN A 183 12.11 -14.73 -22.06
C ASN A 183 11.04 -15.59 -21.34
N ASN A 184 10.61 -15.20 -20.13
CA ASN A 184 9.51 -15.84 -19.40
C ASN A 184 8.94 -14.92 -18.31
N PRO A 185 7.82 -14.23 -18.56
CA PRO A 185 7.27 -13.25 -17.64
C PRO A 185 6.39 -13.90 -16.56
N SER A 186 6.92 -14.90 -15.84
CA SER A 186 6.22 -15.45 -14.66
C SER A 186 6.83 -14.88 -13.39
N SER A 187 6.13 -13.97 -12.73
CA SER A 187 6.52 -13.56 -11.39
C SER A 187 5.30 -13.21 -10.54
N ASN A 188 5.25 -13.75 -9.32
CA ASN A 188 4.38 -13.30 -8.23
C ASN A 188 4.87 -11.94 -7.67
N LEU A 189 5.18 -11.00 -8.58
CA LEU A 189 5.65 -9.65 -8.32
C LEU A 189 4.72 -8.66 -9.04
N PRO A 190 4.64 -7.41 -8.58
CA PRO A 190 3.75 -6.42 -9.18
C PRO A 190 4.15 -6.12 -10.62
N ARG A 191 3.16 -6.08 -11.51
CA ARG A 191 3.26 -5.63 -12.90
C ARG A 191 2.16 -4.62 -13.16
N MET A 192 2.48 -3.45 -13.72
CA MET A 192 1.53 -2.34 -13.88
C MET A 192 0.28 -2.73 -14.67
N ASP A 193 0.43 -3.55 -15.70
CA ASP A 193 -0.64 -4.10 -16.54
C ASP A 193 -1.62 -5.01 -15.77
N GLN A 194 -1.30 -5.41 -14.54
CA GLN A 194 -2.18 -6.18 -13.66
C GLN A 194 -2.75 -5.36 -12.50
N PHE A 195 -2.52 -4.04 -12.48
CA PHE A 195 -3.06 -3.17 -11.46
C PHE A 195 -4.53 -2.83 -11.69
N PHE A 196 -5.18 -2.52 -10.59
CA PHE A 196 -6.47 -1.85 -10.57
C PHE A 196 -6.41 -0.65 -9.62
N PHE A 197 -7.28 0.32 -9.86
CA PHE A 197 -7.32 1.57 -9.12
C PHE A 197 -8.76 2.04 -8.97
N TYR A 198 -9.11 2.57 -7.79
CA TYR A 198 -10.39 3.16 -7.44
C TYR A 198 -10.19 4.53 -6.81
N LYS A 199 -10.98 5.51 -7.24
CA LYS A 199 -11.26 6.76 -6.51
C LYS A 199 -12.72 6.73 -6.07
N ILE A 200 -12.96 6.87 -4.78
CA ILE A 200 -14.25 6.62 -4.12
C ILE A 200 -14.65 7.93 -3.42
N PRO A 201 -15.57 8.72 -4.01
CA PRO A 201 -16.01 9.98 -3.41
C PRO A 201 -16.83 9.75 -2.15
N ILE A 202 -16.58 10.58 -1.13
CA ILE A 202 -17.33 10.60 0.13
C ILE A 202 -18.09 11.93 0.19
N VAL A 203 -19.42 11.88 0.04
CA VAL A 203 -20.23 13.09 -0.23
C VAL A 203 -21.26 13.40 0.85
N ASN A 204 -21.59 12.44 1.72
CA ASN A 204 -22.60 12.62 2.75
C ASN A 204 -21.96 13.09 4.08
N ILE A 205 -22.25 14.33 4.47
CA ILE A 205 -21.72 14.95 5.71
C ILE A 205 -22.26 14.23 6.96
N GLU A 206 -23.54 13.85 6.98
CA GLU A 206 -24.13 13.12 8.11
C GLU A 206 -23.45 11.76 8.29
N ALA A 207 -23.16 11.08 7.17
CA ALA A 207 -22.41 9.82 7.20
C ALA A 207 -20.96 10.03 7.70
N LEU A 208 -20.30 11.14 7.37
CA LEU A 208 -18.97 11.48 7.90
C LEU A 208 -18.99 11.65 9.42
N ASP A 209 -19.99 12.32 9.97
CA ASP A 209 -20.15 12.48 11.42
C ASP A 209 -20.38 11.14 12.13
N LEU A 210 -21.18 10.25 11.52
CA LEU A 210 -21.37 8.88 12.02
C LEU A 210 -20.07 8.06 11.97
N ILE A 211 -19.26 8.19 10.90
CA ILE A 211 -17.94 7.56 10.79
C ILE A 211 -17.00 8.08 11.88
N ILE A 212 -16.98 9.39 12.13
CA ILE A 212 -16.15 9.99 13.17
C ILE A 212 -16.53 9.45 14.55
N LYS A 213 -17.83 9.33 14.82
CA LYS A 213 -18.35 8.74 16.06
C LYS A 213 -17.91 7.29 16.25
N GLU A 214 -18.10 6.45 15.23
CA GLU A 214 -17.66 5.05 15.23
C GLU A 214 -16.14 4.93 15.49
N ILE A 215 -15.33 5.78 14.84
CA ILE A 215 -13.88 5.79 15.07
C ILE A 215 -13.57 6.13 16.53
N CYS A 216 -14.18 7.19 17.08
CA CYS A 216 -13.94 7.64 18.46
C CYS A 216 -14.28 6.58 19.50
N GLU A 217 -15.37 5.83 19.29
CA GLU A 217 -15.77 4.74 20.19
C GLU A 217 -14.74 3.60 20.24
N GLU A 218 -13.98 3.40 19.16
CA GLU A 218 -13.01 2.31 19.00
C GLU A 218 -11.54 2.76 19.08
N LEU A 219 -11.29 4.00 19.53
CA LEU A 219 -9.96 4.59 19.65
C LEU A 219 -9.29 4.33 21.00
N TYR A 220 -8.02 3.94 20.95
CA TYR A 220 -7.18 3.80 22.15
C TYR A 220 -5.76 4.33 21.92
N ILE A 221 -5.17 4.93 22.95
CA ILE A 221 -3.76 5.38 22.94
C ILE A 221 -2.81 4.34 23.57
N THR A 222 -3.35 3.46 24.40
CA THR A 222 -2.69 2.23 24.87
C THR A 222 -3.70 1.08 24.89
N LYS A 223 -3.26 -0.17 25.12
CA LYS A 223 -4.20 -1.30 25.28
C LYS A 223 -5.22 -1.14 26.42
N LYS A 224 -5.03 -0.18 27.33
CA LYS A 224 -5.88 0.04 28.52
C LYS A 224 -6.44 1.46 28.60
N SER A 225 -6.14 2.32 27.63
CA SER A 225 -6.47 3.74 27.67
C SER A 225 -7.31 4.09 26.43
N PRO A 226 -8.64 3.89 26.49
CA PRO A 226 -9.54 4.36 25.44
C PRO A 226 -9.50 5.88 25.37
N LEU A 227 -9.73 6.41 24.17
CA LEU A 227 -9.82 7.83 23.90
C LEU A 227 -11.26 8.11 23.46
N SER A 228 -12.11 8.53 24.40
CA SER A 228 -13.55 8.70 24.18
C SER A 228 -13.91 9.84 23.23
N SER A 229 -13.00 10.78 22.99
CA SER A 229 -13.16 11.86 22.03
C SER A 229 -11.82 12.29 21.45
N PHE A 230 -11.82 12.59 20.15
CA PHE A 230 -10.66 13.15 19.46
C PHE A 230 -11.13 14.11 18.37
N ASP A 231 -10.50 15.28 18.33
CA ASP A 231 -10.82 16.31 17.34
C ASP A 231 -10.10 16.02 16.02
N PHE A 232 -10.84 15.42 15.08
CA PHE A 232 -10.34 15.15 13.73
C PHE A 232 -10.30 16.38 12.83
N ALA A 233 -10.93 17.51 13.20
CA ALA A 233 -10.98 18.70 12.36
C ALA A 233 -9.59 19.32 12.11
N ARG A 234 -8.60 18.97 12.94
CA ARG A 234 -7.20 19.39 12.78
C ARG A 234 -6.45 18.62 11.70
N TYR A 235 -7.01 17.54 11.18
CA TYR A 235 -6.35 16.64 10.25
C TYR A 235 -7.06 16.59 8.90
N ASN A 236 -6.27 16.39 7.86
CA ASN A 236 -6.77 16.28 6.49
C ASN A 236 -7.32 14.89 6.15
N TYR A 237 -7.43 14.01 7.14
CA TYR A 237 -7.82 12.61 6.97
C TYR A 237 -8.54 12.04 8.19
N LEU A 238 -9.30 10.97 7.96
CA LEU A 238 -9.92 10.14 8.98
C LEU A 238 -9.28 8.74 8.97
N PRO A 239 -8.93 8.13 10.12
CA PRO A 239 -8.17 6.89 10.20
C PRO A 239 -8.96 5.61 9.82
N THR A 240 -9.64 5.60 8.66
CA THR A 240 -10.64 4.61 8.24
C THR A 240 -10.11 3.36 7.54
N ALA A 241 -8.86 3.37 7.07
CA ALA A 241 -8.24 2.24 6.37
C ALA A 241 -8.43 0.87 7.06
N PRO A 242 -8.38 0.73 8.41
CA PRO A 242 -8.63 -0.55 9.07
C PRO A 242 -10.04 -1.11 8.87
N TRP A 243 -11.09 -0.29 8.80
CA TRP A 243 -12.47 -0.71 8.53
C TRP A 243 -12.60 -1.23 7.10
N VAL A 244 -12.16 -0.43 6.12
CA VAL A 244 -12.28 -0.78 4.70
C VAL A 244 -11.43 -1.99 4.36
N ARG A 245 -10.20 -2.06 4.88
CA ARG A 245 -9.34 -3.24 4.72
C ARG A 245 -9.96 -4.50 5.30
N ARG A 246 -10.63 -4.39 6.44
CA ARG A 246 -11.36 -5.52 7.06
C ARG A 246 -12.53 -5.93 6.18
N ALA A 247 -13.35 -4.99 5.74
CA ALA A 247 -14.50 -5.25 4.87
C ALA A 247 -14.09 -5.98 3.58
N ILE A 248 -13.04 -5.50 2.89
CA ILE A 248 -12.48 -6.17 1.69
C ILE A 248 -11.96 -7.57 2.06
N ARG A 249 -11.28 -7.72 3.19
CA ARG A 249 -10.76 -9.02 3.63
C ARG A 249 -11.87 -10.05 3.87
N GLU A 250 -13.04 -9.62 4.36
CA GLU A 250 -14.19 -10.49 4.61
C GLU A 250 -14.85 -11.00 3.32
N LEU A 251 -14.70 -10.31 2.19
CA LEU A 251 -15.20 -10.79 0.88
C LEU A 251 -14.58 -12.14 0.47
N PHE A 252 -13.38 -12.44 0.99
CA PHE A 252 -12.63 -13.66 0.69
C PHE A 252 -12.62 -14.64 1.89
N ARG A 253 -13.54 -14.49 2.85
CA ARG A 253 -13.50 -15.27 4.09
C ARG A 253 -13.60 -16.78 3.89
N ASP A 254 -14.27 -17.21 2.82
CA ASP A 254 -14.55 -18.62 2.52
C ASP A 254 -13.32 -19.33 1.89
N ASN A 255 -12.30 -18.57 1.48
CA ASN A 255 -11.06 -19.08 0.94
C ASN A 255 -9.84 -18.49 1.67
N ASP A 256 -9.43 -19.16 2.76
CA ASP A 256 -8.30 -18.72 3.59
C ASP A 256 -7.01 -18.51 2.78
N VAL A 257 -6.72 -19.37 1.80
CA VAL A 257 -5.49 -19.28 1.00
C VAL A 257 -5.52 -18.05 0.11
N LEU A 258 -6.62 -17.82 -0.63
CA LEU A 258 -6.79 -16.63 -1.44
C LEU A 258 -6.72 -15.36 -0.59
N ARG A 259 -7.49 -15.32 0.51
CA ARG A 259 -7.54 -14.17 1.43
C ARG A 259 -6.17 -13.83 1.98
N HIS A 260 -5.36 -14.83 2.36
CA HIS A 260 -4.00 -14.62 2.83
C HIS A 260 -3.07 -14.17 1.71
N TYR A 261 -3.23 -14.70 0.50
CA TYR A 261 -2.43 -14.32 -0.66
C TYR A 261 -2.69 -12.89 -1.13
N LEU A 262 -3.95 -12.45 -1.13
CA LEU A 262 -4.36 -11.09 -1.53
C LEU A 262 -4.12 -10.06 -0.43
N MET A 263 -4.51 -10.35 0.81
CA MET A 263 -4.46 -9.39 1.91
C MET A 263 -3.15 -9.45 2.70
N GLY A 264 -2.20 -10.26 2.26
CA GLY A 264 -0.92 -10.45 2.93
C GLY A 264 -1.02 -11.24 4.23
N PHE A 265 0.09 -11.86 4.62
CA PHE A 265 0.23 -12.48 5.93
C PHE A 265 1.70 -12.70 6.27
N ILE A 266 1.95 -12.96 7.55
CA ILE A 266 3.20 -13.49 8.07
C ILE A 266 2.81 -14.73 8.86
N SER A 267 3.47 -15.86 8.60
CA SER A 267 3.32 -17.04 9.41
C SER A 267 3.96 -16.78 10.77
N ASP A 268 3.10 -16.60 11.76
CA ASP A 268 3.39 -16.69 13.18
C ASP A 268 2.75 -17.97 13.71
N GLY A 269 3.06 -18.45 14.92
CA GLY A 269 2.54 -19.73 15.43
C GLY A 269 1.00 -19.92 15.35
N ASN A 270 0.24 -18.83 15.11
CA ASN A 270 -1.20 -18.84 14.87
C ASN A 270 -1.58 -18.90 13.37
N THR A 271 -0.79 -18.26 12.50
CA THR A 271 -1.06 -18.16 11.06
C THR A 271 -0.21 -19.17 10.30
N LYS A 272 -0.87 -20.16 9.70
CA LYS A 272 -0.23 -21.26 8.99
C LYS A 272 0.31 -20.82 7.61
N PRO A 273 1.46 -21.34 7.14
CA PRO A 273 1.97 -21.04 5.79
C PRO A 273 1.12 -21.69 4.69
N ILE A 274 1.15 -21.15 3.48
CA ILE A 274 0.45 -21.73 2.32
C ILE A 274 1.34 -22.80 1.67
N HIS A 275 0.75 -23.93 1.30
CA HIS A 275 1.44 -25.00 0.57
C HIS A 275 1.62 -24.66 -0.90
N LEU A 276 2.84 -24.36 -1.31
CA LEU A 276 3.16 -23.93 -2.69
C LEU A 276 2.94 -25.03 -3.73
N SER A 277 3.03 -26.31 -3.37
CA SER A 277 2.78 -27.38 -4.36
C SER A 277 1.30 -27.56 -4.69
N CYS A 278 0.38 -27.18 -3.80
CA CYS A 278 -1.05 -27.41 -4.01
C CYS A 278 -1.89 -26.15 -4.06
N TRP A 279 -1.40 -25.01 -3.55
CA TRP A 279 -2.10 -23.71 -3.49
C TRP A 279 -3.50 -23.71 -2.87
N ARG A 280 -3.86 -24.80 -2.20
CA ARG A 280 -5.22 -25.05 -1.68
C ARG A 280 -5.30 -25.10 -0.17
N HIS A 281 -4.18 -25.38 0.48
CA HIS A 281 -4.17 -25.74 1.89
C HIS A 281 -3.08 -25.00 2.67
N LEU A 282 -3.43 -24.68 3.90
CA LEU A 282 -2.47 -24.21 4.89
C LEU A 282 -1.74 -25.40 5.51
N ILE A 283 -0.45 -25.20 5.75
CA ILE A 283 0.46 -26.21 6.27
C ILE A 283 0.43 -26.19 7.80
N GLU A 284 0.36 -27.36 8.41
CA GLU A 284 0.39 -27.51 9.85
C GLU A 284 1.78 -27.87 10.34
N LYS A 285 2.20 -27.20 11.41
CA LYS A 285 3.39 -27.59 12.16
C LYS A 285 3.02 -28.76 13.08
N LYS A 286 3.76 -29.86 13.01
CA LYS A 286 3.67 -30.99 13.94
C LYS A 286 4.97 -31.15 14.70
N ASP A 287 4.83 -31.33 16.01
CA ASP A 287 5.95 -31.62 16.90
C ASP A 287 5.91 -33.13 17.23
N LYS A 288 6.95 -33.88 16.80
CA LYS A 288 7.53 -35.13 17.38
C LYS A 288 7.92 -36.21 16.36
N GLU A 289 9.23 -36.46 16.28
CA GLU A 289 9.99 -37.59 16.86
C GLU A 289 11.46 -37.11 16.92
N LYS A 290 12.24 -37.42 17.97
CA LYS A 290 13.65 -37.00 18.13
C LYS A 290 13.91 -35.47 18.11
N ASN A 291 13.08 -34.67 18.79
CA ASN A 291 13.23 -33.20 18.90
C ASN A 291 13.26 -32.40 17.57
N LYS A 292 12.77 -32.97 16.46
CA LYS A 292 12.65 -32.24 15.18
C LYS A 292 11.19 -31.91 14.85
N THR A 293 10.94 -30.64 14.55
CA THR A 293 9.65 -30.15 14.05
C THR A 293 9.53 -30.50 12.57
N TYR A 294 8.33 -30.87 12.12
CA TYR A 294 8.07 -31.10 10.70
C TYR A 294 6.71 -30.54 10.29
N TYR A 295 6.58 -30.27 9.01
CA TYR A 295 5.40 -29.65 8.43
C TYR A 295 4.60 -30.66 7.63
N VAL A 296 3.27 -30.60 7.72
CA VAL A 296 2.36 -31.48 6.98
C VAL A 296 1.29 -30.69 6.28
N CYS A 297 0.90 -31.14 5.09
CA CYS A 297 -0.33 -30.71 4.47
C CYS A 297 -1.40 -31.78 4.76
N PRO A 298 -2.34 -31.54 5.70
CA PRO A 298 -3.26 -32.57 6.18
C PRO A 298 -4.15 -33.12 5.06
N LYS A 299 -4.57 -32.25 4.14
CA LYS A 299 -5.48 -32.60 3.04
C LYS A 299 -4.78 -33.21 1.83
N CYS A 300 -3.53 -32.84 1.54
CA CYS A 300 -2.74 -33.48 0.48
C CYS A 300 -2.04 -34.78 0.92
N ARG A 301 -2.15 -35.16 2.21
CA ARG A 301 -1.42 -36.29 2.83
C ARG A 301 0.11 -36.26 2.65
N LYS A 302 0.68 -35.12 2.24
CA LYS A 302 2.12 -34.90 2.16
C LYS A 302 2.69 -34.69 3.56
N LYS A 303 3.56 -35.60 3.98
CA LYS A 303 4.37 -35.48 5.20
C LYS A 303 5.69 -34.79 4.87
N ARG A 304 6.26 -34.07 5.85
CA ARG A 304 7.58 -33.41 5.75
C ARG A 304 7.66 -32.41 4.59
N VAL A 305 6.72 -31.47 4.52
CA VAL A 305 6.80 -30.37 3.55
C VAL A 305 8.03 -29.51 3.88
N HIS A 306 8.93 -29.37 2.91
CA HIS A 306 10.16 -28.58 3.07
C HIS A 306 9.90 -27.08 2.90
N ASP A 307 10.77 -26.26 3.48
CA ASP A 307 10.66 -24.80 3.52
C ASP A 307 10.45 -24.15 2.14
N GLU A 308 11.11 -24.65 1.11
CA GLU A 308 10.97 -24.19 -0.28
C GLU A 308 9.56 -24.37 -0.86
N ASN A 309 8.77 -25.29 -0.30
CA ASN A 309 7.39 -25.57 -0.69
C ASN A 309 6.37 -24.84 0.19
N MET A 310 6.81 -23.84 0.97
CA MET A 310 5.98 -23.08 1.88
C MET A 310 6.08 -21.58 1.63
N LEU A 311 4.94 -20.94 1.36
CA LEU A 311 4.86 -19.49 1.43
C LEU A 311 4.63 -19.10 2.89
N LYS A 312 5.68 -18.60 3.54
CA LYS A 312 5.64 -18.20 4.97
C LYS A 312 5.29 -16.73 5.17
N LYS A 313 5.41 -15.90 4.14
CA LYS A 313 5.11 -14.47 4.19
C LYS A 313 4.80 -13.98 2.78
N THR A 314 3.81 -13.11 2.66
CA THR A 314 3.57 -12.31 1.47
C THR A 314 3.07 -10.93 1.86
N GLY A 315 3.47 -9.91 1.09
CA GLY A 315 2.90 -8.57 1.20
C GLY A 315 1.43 -8.55 0.78
N SER A 316 0.75 -7.47 1.14
CA SER A 316 -0.59 -7.21 0.62
C SER A 316 -0.50 -6.88 -0.86
N LYS A 317 -1.48 -7.36 -1.62
CA LYS A 317 -1.73 -7.03 -3.03
C LYS A 317 -2.78 -5.94 -3.18
N ILE A 318 -3.69 -5.83 -2.20
CA ILE A 318 -4.72 -4.79 -2.13
C ILE A 318 -4.33 -3.77 -1.06
N PHE A 319 -4.34 -2.50 -1.44
CA PHE A 319 -4.03 -1.32 -0.65
C PHE A 319 -5.27 -0.44 -0.52
N VAL A 320 -5.34 0.31 0.56
CA VAL A 320 -6.44 1.24 0.85
C VAL A 320 -5.83 2.49 1.48
N SER A 321 -6.33 3.67 1.12
CA SER A 321 -5.99 4.91 1.80
C SER A 321 -6.86 5.09 3.05
N HIS A 322 -6.54 6.08 3.87
CA HIS A 322 -7.53 6.72 4.73
C HIS A 322 -8.54 7.51 3.89
N ILE A 323 -9.70 7.86 4.44
CA ILE A 323 -10.53 8.92 3.86
C ILE A 323 -9.76 10.22 4.06
N TYR A 324 -9.57 11.01 3.01
CA TYR A 324 -8.83 12.27 3.08
C TYR A 324 -9.53 13.38 2.30
N ASN A 325 -9.33 14.62 2.74
CA ASN A 325 -9.82 15.80 2.05
C ASN A 325 -8.86 16.17 0.92
N LYS A 326 -9.24 15.91 -0.34
CA LYS A 326 -8.38 16.19 -1.51
C LYS A 326 -8.18 17.70 -1.76
N ASN A 327 -9.01 18.55 -1.15
CA ASN A 327 -8.93 20.00 -1.20
C ASN A 327 -8.24 20.61 0.04
N ALA A 328 -7.67 19.81 0.94
CA ALA A 328 -7.11 20.27 2.22
C ALA A 328 -6.11 21.43 2.14
N PHE A 329 -5.43 21.60 1.01
CA PHE A 329 -4.44 22.66 0.80
C PHE A 329 -4.84 23.69 -0.27
N LYS A 330 -6.09 23.62 -0.77
CA LYS A 330 -6.63 24.60 -1.72
C LYS A 330 -7.37 25.67 -0.91
N GLY A 331 -6.88 26.91 -0.97
CA GLY A 331 -7.51 28.03 -0.26
C GLY A 331 -8.89 28.35 -0.81
N ASN A 332 -9.85 28.66 0.08
CA ASN A 332 -11.23 29.06 -0.26
C ASN A 332 -12.01 28.04 -1.09
N VAL A 333 -11.75 26.75 -0.93
CA VAL A 333 -12.50 25.66 -1.56
C VAL A 333 -13.09 24.78 -0.46
N GLU A 334 -14.35 24.38 -0.61
CA GLU A 334 -15.01 23.45 0.30
C GLU A 334 -14.26 22.11 0.38
N PRO A 335 -14.28 21.44 1.55
CA PRO A 335 -13.74 20.09 1.69
C PRO A 335 -14.38 19.12 0.71
N GLU A 336 -13.56 18.37 -0.01
CA GLU A 336 -14.03 17.24 -0.81
C GLU A 336 -13.31 15.99 -0.34
N TRP A 337 -14.07 15.05 0.20
CA TRP A 337 -13.54 13.84 0.80
C TRP A 337 -13.54 12.70 -0.21
N GLU A 338 -12.45 11.94 -0.24
CA GLU A 338 -12.36 10.72 -1.04
C GLU A 338 -11.55 9.63 -0.32
N MET A 339 -11.68 8.41 -0.81
CA MET A 339 -10.81 7.28 -0.48
C MET A 339 -10.31 6.63 -1.76
N LYS A 340 -9.14 6.00 -1.68
CA LYS A 340 -8.56 5.17 -2.72
C LYS A 340 -8.46 3.72 -2.30
N VAL A 341 -8.73 2.83 -3.25
CA VAL A 341 -8.41 1.40 -3.18
C VAL A 341 -7.63 1.07 -4.44
N TRP A 342 -6.48 0.41 -4.31
CA TRP A 342 -5.68 0.03 -5.47
C TRP A 342 -4.89 -1.21 -5.16
N GLY A 343 -4.34 -1.84 -6.19
CA GLY A 343 -3.59 -3.06 -5.99
C GLY A 343 -3.20 -3.70 -7.30
N TRP A 344 -2.63 -4.89 -7.20
CA TRP A 344 -2.30 -5.71 -8.35
C TRP A 344 -2.72 -7.14 -8.07
N ILE A 345 -3.52 -7.70 -8.97
CA ILE A 345 -3.98 -9.09 -8.86
C ILE A 345 -3.26 -9.86 -9.96
N PRO A 346 -2.27 -10.71 -9.63
CA PRO A 346 -1.64 -11.55 -10.65
C PRO A 346 -2.57 -12.70 -11.01
N ASP A 347 -2.24 -13.40 -12.09
CA ASP A 347 -2.84 -14.69 -12.37
C ASP A 347 -2.69 -15.62 -11.16
N LEU A 348 -3.81 -16.22 -10.77
CA LEU A 348 -3.88 -17.03 -9.57
C LEU A 348 -3.43 -18.46 -9.88
N PRO A 349 -2.60 -19.07 -9.02
CA PRO A 349 -2.30 -20.50 -9.13
C PRO A 349 -3.58 -21.32 -9.08
N SER A 350 -3.75 -22.24 -10.05
CA SER A 350 -4.99 -23.02 -10.23
C SER A 350 -5.48 -23.74 -8.96
N GLY A 351 -4.56 -24.16 -8.09
CA GLY A 351 -4.89 -24.80 -6.82
C GLY A 351 -5.66 -23.93 -5.82
N ILE A 352 -5.69 -22.60 -6.01
CA ILE A 352 -6.49 -21.68 -5.20
C ILE A 352 -8.00 -21.91 -5.42
N GLY A 353 -8.39 -22.34 -6.62
CA GLY A 353 -9.79 -22.58 -7.00
C GLY A 353 -10.58 -21.33 -7.36
N GLU A 354 -9.92 -20.17 -7.47
CA GLU A 354 -10.46 -18.91 -7.97
C GLU A 354 -9.47 -18.33 -8.98
N THR A 355 -9.99 -17.59 -9.95
CA THR A 355 -9.25 -16.89 -11.00
C THR A 355 -9.05 -15.42 -10.66
N ARG A 356 -8.21 -14.74 -11.43
CA ARG A 356 -8.06 -13.28 -11.33
C ARG A 356 -9.40 -12.56 -11.60
N GLN A 357 -10.15 -13.03 -12.59
CA GLN A 357 -11.45 -12.49 -12.95
C GLN A 357 -12.47 -12.62 -11.81
N ASP A 358 -12.50 -13.76 -11.11
CA ASP A 358 -13.39 -13.94 -9.95
C ASP A 358 -13.11 -12.89 -8.84
N VAL A 359 -11.84 -12.51 -8.65
CA VAL A 359 -11.44 -11.47 -7.68
C VAL A 359 -11.87 -10.08 -8.16
N GLU A 360 -11.72 -9.79 -9.45
CA GLU A 360 -12.14 -8.54 -10.07
C GLU A 360 -13.66 -8.35 -9.94
N GLU A 361 -14.44 -9.33 -10.39
CA GLU A 361 -15.91 -9.31 -10.33
C GLU A 361 -16.38 -9.12 -8.88
N LYS A 362 -15.79 -9.85 -7.93
CA LYS A 362 -16.12 -9.73 -6.51
C LYS A 362 -15.81 -8.34 -5.95
N LEU A 363 -14.71 -7.70 -6.34
CA LEU A 363 -14.39 -6.34 -5.90
C LEU A 363 -15.33 -5.31 -6.54
N GLN A 364 -15.58 -5.39 -7.85
CA GLN A 364 -16.49 -4.50 -8.56
C GLN A 364 -17.92 -4.60 -8.01
N GLU A 365 -18.42 -5.81 -7.80
CA GLU A 365 -19.76 -6.05 -7.27
C GLU A 365 -19.94 -5.45 -5.88
N ASN A 366 -18.93 -5.52 -5.02
CA ASN A 366 -19.05 -5.08 -3.63
C ASN A 366 -18.70 -3.61 -3.42
N LEU A 367 -17.64 -3.09 -4.05
CA LEU A 367 -17.25 -1.68 -3.87
C LEU A 367 -18.28 -0.70 -4.45
N LYS A 368 -19.08 -1.14 -5.43
CA LYS A 368 -20.18 -0.38 -6.04
C LYS A 368 -21.55 -0.67 -5.42
N LYS A 369 -21.60 -1.23 -4.21
CA LYS A 369 -22.84 -1.46 -3.45
C LYS A 369 -22.86 -0.62 -2.19
N GLU A 370 -23.97 0.07 -1.96
CA GLU A 370 -24.20 0.86 -0.75
C GLU A 370 -24.10 0.00 0.52
N GLU A 371 -24.66 -1.22 0.48
CA GLU A 371 -24.68 -2.14 1.62
C GLU A 371 -23.28 -2.54 2.09
N PHE A 372 -22.30 -2.53 1.18
CA PHE A 372 -20.90 -2.77 1.53
C PHE A 372 -20.37 -1.64 2.43
N TRP A 373 -20.64 -0.37 2.10
CA TRP A 373 -20.14 0.78 2.83
C TRP A 373 -20.86 0.99 4.17
N LEU A 374 -22.18 0.81 4.19
CA LEU A 374 -22.97 0.80 5.43
C LEU A 374 -22.43 -0.24 6.41
N ARG A 375 -22.22 -1.48 5.96
CA ARG A 375 -21.65 -2.57 6.79
C ARG A 375 -20.19 -2.32 7.16
N CYS A 376 -19.41 -1.73 6.26
CA CYS A 376 -18.00 -1.44 6.47
C CYS A 376 -17.81 -0.55 7.69
N PHE A 377 -18.60 0.52 7.81
CA PHE A 377 -18.52 1.47 8.92
C PHE A 377 -19.52 1.20 10.04
N GLY A 378 -20.52 0.34 9.84
CA GLY A 378 -21.55 0.07 10.85
C GLY A 378 -22.49 1.27 11.06
N ILE A 379 -22.79 2.01 9.99
CA ILE A 379 -23.60 3.22 10.01
C ILE A 379 -24.87 3.03 9.16
N GLU A 380 -25.86 3.89 9.39
CA GLU A 380 -27.16 3.83 8.73
C GLU A 380 -27.25 4.71 7.47
N GLU A 381 -26.36 5.69 7.34
CA GLU A 381 -26.31 6.62 6.20
C GLU A 381 -25.16 6.27 5.24
N ASN A 382 -25.43 6.23 3.94
CA ASN A 382 -24.41 5.89 2.94
C ASN A 382 -23.40 7.03 2.77
N PRO A 383 -22.10 6.79 3.02
CA PRO A 383 -21.08 7.82 2.86
C PRO A 383 -20.64 8.01 1.41
N VAL A 384 -20.84 7.00 0.55
CA VAL A 384 -20.20 6.94 -0.77
C VAL A 384 -21.17 7.32 -1.88
N ASP A 385 -20.72 8.21 -2.77
CA ASP A 385 -21.35 8.38 -4.08
C ASP A 385 -20.96 7.20 -4.99
N ILE A 386 -21.83 6.19 -5.02
CA ILE A 386 -21.62 4.96 -5.80
C ILE A 386 -21.47 5.26 -7.30
N ASN A 387 -22.24 6.21 -7.83
CA ASN A 387 -22.21 6.58 -9.24
C ASN A 387 -20.96 7.42 -9.59
N GLY A 388 -20.40 8.12 -8.61
CA GLY A 388 -19.16 8.88 -8.73
C GLY A 388 -17.87 8.04 -8.61
N ILE A 389 -17.97 6.73 -8.31
CA ILE A 389 -16.80 5.86 -8.23
C ILE A 389 -16.14 5.75 -9.60
N LYS A 390 -14.86 6.14 -9.66
CA LYS A 390 -14.00 5.90 -10.83
C LYS A 390 -13.14 4.68 -10.59
N GLU A 391 -13.06 3.81 -11.57
CA GLU A 391 -12.19 2.63 -11.54
C GLU A 391 -11.48 2.39 -12.87
N VAL A 392 -10.33 1.73 -12.81
CA VAL A 392 -9.64 1.17 -13.96
C VAL A 392 -9.01 -0.16 -13.55
N TRP A 393 -9.12 -1.13 -14.44
CA TRP A 393 -8.48 -2.43 -14.37
C TRP A 393 -7.60 -2.58 -15.61
N ASP A 394 -6.60 -3.47 -15.54
CA ASP A 394 -5.72 -3.78 -16.66
C ASP A 394 -5.08 -2.53 -17.26
N VAL A 395 -4.33 -1.79 -16.43
CA VAL A 395 -3.80 -0.49 -16.82
C VAL A 395 -2.95 -0.59 -18.09
N ASP A 396 -3.39 0.13 -19.12
CA ASP A 396 -2.60 0.41 -20.31
C ASP A 396 -1.37 1.22 -19.91
N VAL A 397 -0.23 0.54 -19.83
CA VAL A 397 1.01 1.13 -19.35
C VAL A 397 1.49 2.22 -20.30
N GLU A 398 1.35 2.06 -21.62
CA GLU A 398 1.77 3.08 -22.58
C GLU A 398 0.94 4.35 -22.44
N LYS A 399 -0.39 4.22 -22.29
CA LYS A 399 -1.28 5.35 -22.04
C LYS A 399 -0.98 6.04 -20.71
N LEU A 400 -0.67 5.26 -19.67
CA LEU A 400 -0.25 5.81 -18.37
C LEU A 400 1.02 6.65 -18.50
N LEU A 401 2.00 6.18 -19.28
CA LEU A 401 3.24 6.91 -19.53
C LEU A 401 3.02 8.20 -20.32
N THR A 402 2.13 8.19 -21.33
CA THR A 402 1.85 9.38 -22.16
C THR A 402 1.05 10.43 -21.42
N ASN A 403 0.17 10.04 -20.50
CA ASN A 403 -0.69 10.96 -19.74
C ASN A 403 -0.05 11.46 -18.43
N GLY A 404 1.28 11.39 -18.31
CA GLY A 404 2.00 11.90 -17.14
C GLY A 404 1.72 11.14 -15.84
N GLY A 405 1.24 9.90 -15.91
CA GLY A 405 0.98 9.06 -14.74
C GLY A 405 -0.44 9.23 -14.17
N GLU A 406 -1.32 9.94 -14.87
CA GLU A 406 -2.73 10.01 -14.50
C GLU A 406 -3.44 8.68 -14.84
N VAL A 407 -3.91 8.02 -13.79
CA VAL A 407 -4.55 6.70 -13.88
C VAL A 407 -6.08 6.79 -14.07
N LEU A 408 -6.74 7.80 -13.49
CA LEU A 408 -8.21 7.95 -13.37
C LEU A 408 -8.70 9.39 -13.42
#